data_AF-W5TE21-F1
#
_entry.id   AF-W5TE21-F1
#
_cell.length_a   1.000
_cell.length_b   1.000
_cell.length_c   1.000
_cell.angle_alpha   90.00
_cell.angle_beta   90.00
_cell.angle_gamma   90.00
#
_symmetry.space_group_name_H-M   'P 1'
#
loop_
_entity.id
_entity.type
_entity.pdbx_description
1 polymer ?
#
loop_
_entity_poly.entity_id
_entity_poly.type
_entity_poly.pdbx_seq_one_letter_code
_entity_poly.pdbx_strand_id
1 'polypeptide(L)'
;MSVDRLLFPRPETPRVHVERTPVDGECPACGATDLARYPVANYLGARMVVKCQQCFHHVSVTRPEPEDHWPAWRSPTRDWPASRVG
;
A
#
# COMPACT_ATOMS: atom_id res chain seq x y z
N MET A 1 24.35 -8.78 9.92
CA MET A 1 22.94 -8.39 9.78
C MET A 1 22.56 -7.58 11.01
N SER A 2 22.95 -6.30 11.07
CA SER A 2 22.59 -5.45 12.21
C SER A 2 21.13 -5.04 12.05
N VAL A 3 20.34 -5.32 13.07
CA VAL A 3 19.09 -4.61 13.29
C VAL A 3 19.50 -3.27 13.89
N ASP A 4 20.13 -2.40 13.10
CA ASP A 4 20.58 -1.09 13.57
C ASP A 4 19.35 -0.20 13.77
N ARG A 5 18.79 -0.33 14.99
CA ARG A 5 17.73 0.46 15.61
C ARG A 5 16.47 0.66 14.76
N LEU A 6 15.37 0.06 15.23
CA LEU A 6 14.02 0.59 15.00
C LEU A 6 13.94 1.99 15.62
N LEU A 7 14.40 3.00 14.87
CA LEU A 7 14.22 4.40 15.21
C LEU A 7 12.82 4.77 14.77
N PHE A 8 11.95 5.00 15.74
CA PHE A 8 10.67 5.69 15.54
C PHE A 8 10.91 7.16 15.87
N PRO A 9 11.47 7.96 14.94
CA PRO A 9 11.70 9.37 15.21
C PRO A 9 10.37 10.04 15.54
N ARG A 10 10.45 11.09 16.36
CA ARG A 10 9.28 11.90 16.66
C ARG A 10 8.70 12.43 15.34
N PRO A 11 7.40 12.25 15.06
CA PRO A 11 6.77 12.82 13.88
C PRO A 11 6.95 14.34 13.85
N GLU A 12 7.34 14.86 12.70
CA GLU A 12 7.50 16.31 12.47
C GLU A 12 6.18 16.95 12.01
N THR A 13 5.23 16.14 11.55
CA THR A 13 3.92 16.58 11.11
C THR A 13 2.84 16.28 12.16
N PRO A 14 1.79 17.12 12.26
CA PRO A 14 0.69 16.89 13.19
C PRO A 14 -0.28 15.78 12.74
N ARG A 15 -0.14 15.26 11.51
CA ARG A 15 -1.07 14.31 10.91
C ARG A 15 -0.35 13.24 10.10
N VAL A 16 -0.77 12.00 10.33
CA VAL A 16 -0.42 10.87 9.46
C VAL A 16 -1.26 10.97 8.19
N HIS A 17 -0.60 10.94 7.04
CA HIS A 17 -1.25 10.91 5.74
C HIS A 17 -0.47 9.99 4.80
N VAL A 18 -1.10 9.64 3.70
CA VAL A 18 -0.52 8.85 2.63
C VAL A 18 -0.61 9.68 1.36
N GLU A 19 0.52 9.85 0.68
CA GLU A 19 0.54 10.44 -0.64
C GLU A 19 -0.05 9.47 -1.66
N ARG A 20 -0.93 9.99 -2.52
CA ARG A 20 -1.54 9.22 -3.61
C ARG A 20 -0.86 9.63 -4.90
N THR A 21 -0.15 8.70 -5.54
CA THR A 21 0.54 8.96 -6.80
C THR A 21 -0.46 8.78 -7.95
N PRO A 22 -0.73 9.79 -8.77
CA PRO A 22 -1.60 9.64 -9.95
C PRO A 22 -1.08 8.56 -10.89
N VAL A 23 -1.98 7.84 -11.55
CA VAL A 23 -1.65 6.81 -12.54
C VAL A 23 -2.50 7.02 -13.78
N ASP A 24 -1.88 6.93 -14.95
CA ASP A 24 -2.59 7.01 -16.22
C ASP A 24 -3.51 5.80 -16.44
N GLY A 25 -4.68 6.04 -17.03
CA GLY A 25 -5.64 5.02 -17.40
C GLY A 25 -7.09 5.44 -17.15
N GLU A 26 -8.01 4.52 -17.40
CA GLU A 26 -9.44 4.72 -17.20
C GLU A 26 -9.99 3.68 -16.22
N CYS A 27 -10.90 4.12 -15.34
CA CYS A 27 -11.57 3.24 -14.42
C CYS A 27 -12.55 2.33 -15.19
N PRO A 28 -12.42 0.99 -15.10
CA PRO A 28 -13.31 0.07 -15.80
C PRO A 28 -14.75 0.08 -15.28
N ALA A 29 -14.99 0.66 -14.09
CA ALA A 29 -16.32 0.71 -13.48
C ALA A 29 -17.11 1.99 -13.80
N CYS A 30 -16.43 3.13 -14.02
CA CYS A 30 -17.10 4.43 -14.22
C CYS A 30 -16.54 5.30 -15.35
N GLY A 31 -15.48 4.86 -16.04
CA GLY A 31 -14.84 5.61 -17.12
C GLY A 31 -13.97 6.79 -16.68
N ALA A 32 -13.90 7.11 -15.38
CA ALA A 32 -13.09 8.22 -14.89
C ALA A 32 -11.58 7.96 -15.07
N THR A 33 -10.81 9.01 -15.37
CA THR A 33 -9.34 8.96 -15.50
C THR A 33 -8.59 9.30 -14.22
N ASP A 34 -9.31 9.65 -13.15
CA ASP A 34 -8.73 10.00 -11.84
C ASP A 34 -8.38 8.72 -11.06
N LEU A 35 -7.27 8.08 -11.45
CA LEU A 35 -6.72 6.91 -10.79
C LEU A 35 -5.48 7.29 -9.96
N ALA A 36 -5.34 6.66 -8.80
CA ALA A 36 -4.14 6.84 -7.99
C ALA A 36 -3.67 5.54 -7.34
N ARG A 37 -2.34 5.40 -7.26
CA ARG A 37 -1.61 4.34 -6.58
C ARG A 37 -1.20 4.78 -5.18
N TYR A 38 -1.49 3.95 -4.17
CA TYR A 38 -1.09 4.23 -2.78
C TYR A 38 -1.12 2.98 -1.89
N PRO A 39 -0.40 3.00 -0.74
CA PRO A 39 -0.46 1.93 0.23
C PRO A 39 -1.78 1.89 0.98
N VAL A 40 -2.25 0.67 1.26
CA VAL A 40 -3.38 0.41 2.16
C VAL A 40 -3.07 -0.74 3.11
N ALA A 41 -3.61 -0.66 4.32
CA ALA A 41 -3.74 -1.80 5.22
C ALA A 41 -5.11 -2.44 4.96
N ASN A 42 -5.13 -3.70 4.51
CA ASN A 42 -6.37 -4.46 4.37
C ASN A 42 -6.34 -5.73 5.23
N TYR A 43 -7.42 -6.51 5.22
CA TYR A 43 -7.55 -7.73 6.02
C TYR A 43 -6.52 -8.83 5.67
N LEU A 44 -5.88 -8.75 4.49
CA LEU A 44 -4.80 -9.64 4.07
C LEU A 44 -3.40 -9.04 4.34
N GLY A 45 -3.33 -7.91 5.04
CA GLY A 45 -2.11 -7.18 5.38
C GLY A 45 -1.83 -5.97 4.47
N ALA A 46 -0.56 -5.57 4.43
CA ALA A 46 -0.10 -4.44 3.62
C ALA A 46 -0.28 -4.73 2.12
N ARG A 47 -0.90 -3.81 1.38
CA ARG A 47 -1.06 -3.86 -0.09
C ARG A 47 -0.76 -2.52 -0.72
N MET A 48 -0.39 -2.56 -1.99
CA MET A 48 -0.46 -1.41 -2.89
C MET A 48 -1.72 -1.55 -3.73
N VAL A 49 -2.46 -0.46 -3.88
CA VAL A 49 -3.68 -0.44 -4.71
C VAL A 49 -3.57 0.63 -5.76
N VAL A 50 -4.16 0.38 -6.93
CA VAL A 50 -4.58 1.43 -7.85
C VAL A 50 -6.09 1.55 -7.72
N LYS A 51 -6.58 2.73 -7.33
CA LYS A 51 -7.99 3.00 -7.13
C LYS A 51 -8.46 4.20 -7.92
N CYS A 52 -9.69 4.12 -8.41
CA CYS A 52 -10.40 5.30 -8.88
C CYS A 52 -10.73 6.21 -7.70
N GLN A 53 -10.42 7.49 -7.81
CA GLN A 53 -10.66 8.48 -6.77
C GLN A 53 -12.11 9.00 -6.79
N GLN A 54 -12.87 8.70 -7.86
CA GLN A 54 -14.29 9.07 -7.95
C GLN A 54 -15.23 7.98 -7.39
N CYS A 55 -15.07 6.72 -7.83
CA CYS A 55 -15.98 5.62 -7.45
C CYS A 55 -15.36 4.58 -6.50
N PHE A 56 -14.08 4.74 -6.13
CA PHE A 56 -13.34 3.84 -5.23
C PHE A 56 -13.18 2.39 -5.71
N HIS A 57 -13.47 2.10 -6.98
CA HIS A 57 -13.20 0.80 -7.57
C HIS A 57 -11.70 0.48 -7.52
N HIS A 58 -11.39 -0.77 -7.15
CA HIS A 58 -10.01 -1.27 -7.13
C HIS A 58 -9.64 -1.74 -8.54
N VAL A 59 -8.79 -0.98 -9.23
CA VAL A 59 -8.28 -1.36 -10.55
C VAL A 59 -7.24 -2.48 -10.42
N SER A 60 -6.38 -2.38 -9.40
CA SER A 60 -5.43 -3.45 -9.07
C SER A 60 -5.08 -3.46 -7.58
N VAL A 61 -4.65 -4.63 -7.10
CA VAL A 61 -4.18 -4.85 -5.73
C VAL A 61 -2.95 -5.76 -5.79
N THR A 62 -1.80 -5.28 -5.33
CA THR A 62 -0.54 -6.03 -5.32
C THR A 62 0.08 -6.08 -3.93
N ARG A 63 1.01 -7.01 -3.74
CA ARG A 63 1.91 -6.95 -2.57
C ARG A 63 2.87 -5.75 -2.77
N PRO A 64 3.26 -5.06 -1.69
CA PRO A 64 4.23 -3.98 -1.80
C PRO A 64 5.63 -4.52 -2.06
N GLU A 65 6.39 -3.84 -2.89
CA GLU A 65 7.81 -4.11 -3.13
C GLU A 65 8.70 -3.32 -2.15
N PRO A 66 10.00 -3.66 -2.00
CA PRO A 66 10.88 -2.96 -1.05
C PRO A 66 10.90 -1.44 -1.21
N GLU A 67 10.84 -0.95 -2.45
CA GLU A 67 10.79 0.47 -2.82
C GLU A 67 9.49 1.18 -2.42
N ASP A 68 8.41 0.44 -2.13
CA ASP A 68 7.17 1.06 -1.66
C ASP A 68 7.28 1.52 -0.19
N HIS A 69 8.34 1.13 0.51
CA HIS A 69 8.55 1.41 1.94
C HIS A 69 7.31 1.10 2.80
N TRP A 70 6.54 0.09 2.39
CA TRP A 70 5.27 -0.32 2.99
C TRP A 70 5.23 -1.85 3.14
N PRO A 71 4.96 -2.42 4.33
CA PRO A 71 4.92 -1.72 5.61
C PRO A 71 6.29 -1.14 5.96
N ALA A 72 6.32 -0.21 6.93
CA ALA A 72 7.57 0.43 7.39
C ALA A 72 8.62 -0.57 7.91
N TRP A 73 8.23 -1.82 8.13
CA TRP A 73 9.13 -2.94 8.39
C TRP A 73 8.69 -4.17 7.60
N ARG A 74 9.67 -5.01 7.25
CA ARG A 74 9.43 -6.32 6.64
C ARG A 74 9.10 -7.34 7.72
N SER A 75 7.86 -7.82 7.78
CA SER A 75 7.51 -8.91 8.69
C SER A 75 8.35 -10.17 8.39
N PRO A 76 8.88 -10.89 9.40
CA PRO A 76 9.53 -12.19 9.20
C PRO A 76 8.65 -13.20 8.49
N THR A 77 7.33 -13.08 8.65
CA THR A 77 6.33 -13.98 8.07
C THR A 77 5.93 -13.63 6.63
N ARG A 78 6.52 -12.59 6.02
CA ARG A 78 6.15 -12.11 4.67
C ARG A 78 6.24 -13.20 3.60
N ASP A 79 7.28 -14.04 3.68
CA ASP A 79 7.56 -15.07 2.67
C ASP A 79 7.04 -16.45 3.08
N TRP A 80 6.35 -16.54 4.21
CA TRP A 80 5.79 -17.81 4.63
C TRP A 80 4.65 -18.19 3.67
N PRO A 81 4.49 -19.50 3.36
CA PRO A 81 3.31 -19.97 2.65
C PRO A 81 2.06 -19.49 3.38
N ALA A 82 1.11 -18.94 2.62
CA ALA A 82 -0.20 -18.65 3.16
C ALA A 82 -0.79 -19.95 3.74
N SER A 83 -1.54 -19.82 4.83
CA SER A 83 -2.21 -20.98 5.38
C SER A 83 -3.24 -21.48 4.37
N ARG A 84 -3.60 -22.77 4.39
CA ARG A 84 -4.65 -23.29 3.49
C ARG A 84 -6.02 -22.62 3.70
N VAL A 85 -6.17 -21.84 4.78
CA VAL A 85 -7.39 -21.11 5.15
C VAL A 85 -7.30 -19.61 4.84
N GLY A 86 -6.20 -19.12 4.26
CA GLY A 86 -5.99 -17.71 3.90
C GLY A 86 -4.52 -17.32 3.84
#